data_AF-A0A2V5SWW5-F1
#
_entry.id   AF-A0A2V5SWW5-F1
#
_cell.length_a   1.000
_cell.length_b   1.000
_cell.length_c   1.000
_cell.angle_alpha   90.00
_cell.angle_beta   90.00
_cell.angle_gamma   90.00
#
_symmetry.space_group_name_H-M   'P 1'
#
loop_
_entity.id
_entity.type
_entity.pdbx_description
1 polymer ?
#
loop_
_entity_poly.entity_id
_entity_poly.type
_entity_poly.pdbx_seq_one_letter_code
_entity_poly.pdbx_strand_id
1 'polypeptide(L)' 'MPLPRSSSPWKSPSGSRRVTKKIYFVAGETSGDNHGAALMRALRERAAELQFAGRGGPKMQAIAAGEFRDWVDEA' A
#
# COMPACT_ATOMS: atom_id res chain seq x y z
N MET A 1 17.68 -48.27 -33.13
CA MET A 1 16.68 -47.18 -32.99
C MET A 1 17.07 -46.32 -31.78
N PRO A 2 17.26 -45.00 -31.90
CA PRO A 2 17.42 -44.14 -30.73
C PRO A 2 16.05 -43.65 -30.21
N LEU A 3 15.93 -43.48 -28.89
CA LEU A 3 14.73 -42.93 -28.23
C LEU A 3 14.63 -41.41 -28.43
N PRO A 4 13.42 -40.82 -28.49
CA PRO A 4 13.26 -39.38 -28.61
C PRO A 4 13.62 -38.67 -27.29
N ARG A 5 14.47 -37.64 -27.37
CA ARG A 5 14.73 -36.71 -26.26
C ARG A 5 13.48 -35.86 -26.03
N SER A 6 12.75 -36.14 -24.96
CA SER A 6 11.64 -35.31 -24.49
C SER A 6 12.15 -33.94 -24.05
N SER A 7 12.02 -32.95 -24.91
CA SER A 7 12.22 -31.53 -24.59
C SER A 7 10.94 -30.97 -24.00
N SER A 8 10.65 -31.27 -22.73
CA SER A 8 9.62 -30.54 -21.99
C SER A 8 10.26 -29.25 -21.43
N PRO A 9 9.80 -28.05 -21.83
CA PRO A 9 10.31 -26.82 -21.24
C PRO A 9 9.73 -26.70 -19.83
N TRP A 10 10.59 -26.86 -18.82
CA TRP A 10 10.24 -26.52 -17.44
C TRP A 10 9.74 -25.07 -17.41
N LYS A 11 8.45 -24.88 -17.07
CA LYS A 11 7.92 -23.54 -16.80
C LYS A 11 8.47 -23.10 -15.44
N SER A 12 9.50 -22.26 -15.47
CA SER A 12 9.92 -21.50 -14.29
C SER A 12 8.69 -20.86 -13.66
N PRO A 13 8.50 -20.89 -12.33
CA PRO A 13 7.47 -20.10 -11.66
C PRO A 13 7.90 -18.62 -11.75
N SER A 14 7.71 -18.02 -12.92
CA SER A 14 7.99 -16.62 -13.14
C SER A 14 6.99 -15.78 -12.34
N GLY A 15 7.52 -14.93 -11.48
CA GLY A 15 6.78 -13.84 -10.84
C GLY A 15 6.55 -14.11 -9.36
N SER A 16 7.43 -13.57 -8.52
CA SER A 16 7.01 -13.20 -7.16
C SER A 16 5.81 -12.27 -7.31
N ARG A 17 4.62 -12.76 -6.99
CA ARG A 17 3.40 -11.97 -6.95
C ARG A 17 3.66 -10.83 -5.97
N ARG A 18 3.86 -9.60 -6.48
CA ARG A 18 4.00 -8.42 -5.63
C ARG A 18 2.70 -8.27 -4.85
N VAL A 19 2.77 -8.55 -3.56
CA VAL A 19 1.64 -8.36 -2.65
C VAL A 19 1.62 -6.89 -2.30
N THR A 20 0.66 -6.17 -2.85
CA THR A 20 0.32 -4.81 -2.44
C THR A 20 -0.06 -4.84 -0.95
N LYS A 21 0.72 -4.17 -0.09
CA LYS A 21 0.42 -4.08 1.34
C LYS A 21 -0.47 -2.86 1.61
N LYS A 22 -1.54 -3.04 2.39
CA LYS A 22 -2.43 -1.95 2.84
C LYS A 22 -2.14 -1.62 4.30
N ILE A 23 -2.00 -0.34 4.63
CA ILE A 23 -1.81 0.18 5.99
C ILE A 23 -3.04 1.00 6.37
N TYR A 24 -3.57 0.75 7.57
CA TYR A 24 -4.70 1.49 8.12
C TYR A 24 -4.20 2.54 9.13
N PHE A 25 -4.61 3.79 8.98
CA PHE A 25 -4.25 4.89 9.87
C PHE A 25 -5.46 5.37 10.69
N VAL A 26 -5.20 5.84 11.91
CA VAL A 26 -6.18 6.52 12.75
C VAL A 26 -5.51 7.75 13.39
N ALA A 27 -6.09 8.92 13.19
CA ALA A 27 -5.74 10.17 13.88
C ALA A 27 -7.02 10.89 14.32
N GLY A 28 -7.12 11.26 15.60
CA GLY A 28 -8.29 11.94 16.18
C GLY A 28 -8.06 13.42 16.47
N GLU A 29 -6.91 13.99 16.10
CA GLU A 29 -6.59 15.39 16.35
C GLU A 29 -5.76 15.97 15.20
N THR A 30 -5.73 17.30 15.08
CA THR A 30 -4.98 18.02 14.05
C THR A 30 -3.47 17.72 14.12
N SER A 31 -2.93 17.51 15.32
CA SER A 31 -1.51 17.16 15.47
C SER A 31 -1.21 15.78 14.86
N GLY A 32 -2.13 14.83 15.03
CA GLY A 32 -2.08 13.49 14.43
C GLY A 32 -2.23 13.53 12.91
N ASP A 33 -3.11 14.38 12.37
CA ASP A 33 -3.23 14.59 10.91
C ASP A 33 -1.91 15.09 10.29
N ASN A 34 -1.24 16.04 10.96
CA ASN A 34 0.05 16.57 10.49
C ASN A 34 1.13 15.50 10.45
N HIS A 35 1.34 14.78 11.56
CA HIS A 35 2.38 13.77 11.67
C HIS A 35 2.07 12.54 10.81
N GLY A 36 0.81 12.12 10.77
CA GLY A 36 0.33 11.03 9.94
C GLY A 36 0.54 11.32 8.45
N ALA A 37 0.23 12.53 7.99
CA ALA A 37 0.48 12.93 6.61
C ALA A 37 1.96 12.91 6.25
N ALA A 38 2.85 13.38 7.14
CA ALA A 38 4.29 13.32 6.93
C ALA A 38 4.78 11.87 6.82
N LEU A 39 4.29 10.97 7.68
CA LEU A 39 4.61 9.55 7.65
C LEU A 39 4.11 8.88 6.34
N MET A 40 2.88 9.17 5.91
CA MET A 40 2.32 8.62 4.67
C MET A 40 3.13 9.02 3.43
N ARG A 41 3.65 10.26 3.38
CA ARG A 41 4.55 10.71 2.31
C ARG A 41 5.87 9.94 2.32
N ALA A 42 6.53 9.85 3.47
CA ALA A 42 7.78 9.10 3.60
C ALA A 42 7.62 7.61 3.27
N LEU A 43 6.47 7.00 3.61
CA LEU A 43 6.16 5.62 3.24
C LEU A 43 5.94 5.46 1.74
N ARG A 44 5.27 6.41 1.09
CA ARG A 44 5.05 6.41 -0.37
C ARG A 44 6.38 6.48 -1.14
N GLU A 45 7.31 7.31 -0.67
CA GLU A 45 8.66 7.43 -1.25
C GLU A 45 9.43 6.11 -1.17
N ARG A 46 9.28 5.36 -0.07
CA ARG A 46 9.96 4.07 0.14
C ARG A 46 9.29 2.90 -0.58
N ALA A 47 7.97 2.94 -0.71
CA ALA A 47 7.18 1.87 -1.31
C ALA A 47 5.92 2.44 -1.95
N ALA A 48 6.04 2.80 -3.24
CA ALA A 48 4.96 3.39 -4.02
C ALA A 48 3.72 2.49 -4.12
N GLU A 49 3.88 1.18 -3.96
CA GLU A 49 2.81 0.18 -4.00
C GLU A 49 1.98 0.09 -2.71
N LEU A 50 2.35 0.81 -1.63
CA LEU A 50 1.54 0.80 -0.41
C LEU A 50 0.16 1.42 -0.65
N GLN A 51 -0.87 0.78 -0.13
CA GLN A 51 -2.21 1.38 -0.08
C GLN A 51 -2.47 1.94 1.31
N PHE A 52 -3.13 3.09 1.37
CA PHE A 52 -3.50 3.72 2.63
C PHE A 52 -5.02 3.75 2.74
N ALA A 53 -5.52 3.40 3.92
CA ALA A 53 -6.92 3.53 4.33
C ALA A 53 -6.95 4.08 5.76
N GLY A 54 -8.05 4.65 6.20
CA GLY A 54 -8.08 5.16 7.57
C GLY A 54 -9.14 6.19 7.91
N ARG A 55 -8.95 6.75 9.10
CA ARG A 55 -9.63 7.94 9.61
C ARG A 55 -8.58 8.93 10.09
N GLY A 56 -8.70 10.17 9.71
CA GLY A 56 -7.71 11.20 10.05
C GLY A 56 -8.25 12.55 9.65
N GLY A 57 -7.36 13.52 9.51
CA GLY A 57 -7.75 14.84 9.06
C GLY A 57 -7.58 15.03 7.55
N PRO A 58 -7.77 16.26 7.07
CA PRO A 58 -7.74 16.57 5.65
C PRO A 58 -6.37 16.33 5.01
N LYS A 59 -5.25 16.42 5.76
CA LYS A 59 -3.90 16.23 5.18
C LYS A 59 -3.62 14.77 4.90
N MET A 60 -4.03 13.86 5.78
CA MET A 60 -3.91 12.42 5.56
C MET A 60 -4.85 11.97 4.44
N GLN A 61 -6.09 12.49 4.41
CA GLN A 61 -7.04 12.18 3.36
C GLN A 61 -6.51 12.58 1.97
N ALA A 62 -5.89 13.76 1.84
CA ALA A 62 -5.30 14.22 0.58
C ALA A 62 -4.22 13.29 0.01
N ILE A 63 -3.58 12.45 0.85
CA ILE A 63 -2.53 11.50 0.42
C ILE A 63 -3.13 10.12 0.14
N ALA A 64 -4.18 9.73 0.86
CA ALA A 64 -4.88 8.50 0.62
C ALA A 64 -5.90 8.67 -0.52
N ALA A 65 -5.50 8.31 -1.74
CA ALA A 65 -6.36 8.29 -2.94
C ALA A 65 -7.48 7.21 -2.89
N GLY A 66 -8.07 6.92 -1.71
CA GLY A 66 -8.98 5.79 -1.48
C GLY A 66 -9.82 5.92 -0.21
N GLU A 67 -10.00 4.79 0.50
CA GLU A 67 -10.87 4.64 1.68
C GLU A 67 -10.34 5.40 2.92
N PHE A 68 -10.38 6.74 2.87
CA PHE A 68 -9.92 7.61 3.94
C PHE A 68 -10.99 8.63 4.28
N ARG A 69 -11.39 8.69 5.55
CA ARG A 69 -12.43 9.60 6.02
C ARG A 69 -11.82 10.69 6.87
N ASP A 70 -12.20 11.92 6.58
CA ASP A 70 -12.01 13.03 7.50
C ASP A 70 -12.99 12.87 8.67
N TRP A 71 -12.44 12.72 9.87
CA TRP A 71 -13.15 12.64 11.15
C TRP A 71 -12.18 13.15 12.22
N VAL A 72 -11.56 14.31 12.01
CA VAL A 72 -10.85 14.96 13.12
C VAL A 72 -11.79 15.86 13.92
N ASP A 73 -12.84 16.40 13.30
CA ASP A 73 -13.81 17.27 13.99
C ASP A 73 -14.86 16.51 14.82
N GLU A 74 -15.15 15.24 14.52
CA GLU A 74 -16.15 14.44 15.25
C GLU A 74 -15.52 13.50 16.32
N ALA A 75 -14.20 13.55 16.52
CA ALA A 75 -13.42 12.56 17.29
C ALA A 75 -13.27 12.91 18.78
#